data_AF-A0A1A6H670-F1
#
_entry.id   AF-A0A1A6H670-F1
#
_cell.length_a   1.000
_cell.length_b   1.000
_cell.length_c   1.000
_cell.angle_alpha   90.00
_cell.angle_beta   90.00
_cell.angle_gamma   90.00
#
_symmetry.space_group_name_H-M   'P 1'
#
loop_
_entity.id
_entity.type
_entity.pdbx_description
1 polymer ?
#
loop_
_entity_poly.entity_id
_entity_poly.type
_entity_poly.pdbx_seq_one_letter_code
_entity_poly.pdbx_strand_id
1 'polypeptide(L)'
;ISNLYLYDSVLMLANAFHRKLEDRKWHSMASLNCIRKSTKPWNGGRSMLDTIKKGHITGLTGVMEFREDSSNPYVQFEILGTTYSETFGKDMRK
;
A
#
# COMPACT_ATOMS: atom_id res chain seq x y z
N ILE A 1 8.62 9.13 2.69
CA ILE A 1 7.63 8.26 2.01
C ILE A 1 8.11 8.09 0.57
N SER A 2 8.28 6.87 0.08
CA SER A 2 8.75 6.62 -1.29
C SER A 2 7.62 6.84 -2.31
N ASN A 3 7.96 7.34 -3.50
CA ASN A 3 7.00 7.52 -4.61
C ASN A 3 6.32 6.21 -5.02
N LEU A 4 6.97 5.07 -4.81
CA LEU A 4 6.40 3.74 -5.11
C LEU A 4 5.19 3.46 -4.22
N TYR A 5 5.28 3.77 -2.92
CA TYR A 5 4.15 3.65 -1.99
C TYR A 5 3.00 4.59 -2.33
N LEU A 6 3.27 5.76 -2.91
CA LEU A 6 2.22 6.69 -3.35
C LEU A 6 1.42 6.09 -4.52
N TYR A 7 2.10 5.52 -5.52
CA TYR A 7 1.46 4.84 -6.64
C TYR A 7 0.58 3.68 -6.15
N ASP A 8 1.15 2.80 -5.31
CA ASP A 8 0.45 1.63 -4.81
C ASP A 8 -0.73 2.01 -3.89
N SER A 9 -0.63 3.12 -3.16
CA SER A 9 -1.75 3.66 -2.37
C SER A 9 -2.95 4.05 -3.26
N VAL A 10 -2.69 4.68 -4.42
CA VAL A 10 -3.75 5.01 -5.38
C VAL A 10 -4.36 3.74 -5.99
N LEU A 11 -3.52 2.75 -6.33
CA LEU A 11 -3.97 1.45 -6.82
C LEU A 11 -4.87 0.73 -5.78
N MET A 12 -4.49 0.75 -4.50
CA MET A 12 -5.28 0.19 -3.41
C MET A 12 -6.66 0.88 -3.28
N LEU A 13 -6.69 2.22 -3.34
CA LEU A 13 -7.94 2.98 -3.29
C LEU A 13 -8.84 2.70 -4.50
N ALA A 14 -8.27 2.62 -5.71
CA ALA A 14 -9.01 2.28 -6.92
C ALA A 14 -9.63 0.87 -6.82
N ASN A 15 -8.87 -0.11 -6.34
CA ASN A 15 -9.36 -1.46 -6.08
C ASN A 15 -10.51 -1.45 -5.04
N ALA A 16 -10.37 -0.68 -3.95
CA ALA A 16 -11.40 -0.55 -2.94
C ALA A 16 -12.70 0.06 -3.52
N PHE A 17 -12.60 1.13 -4.32
CA PHE A 17 -13.76 1.74 -4.98
C PHE A 17 -14.45 0.76 -5.94
N HIS A 18 -13.67 0.05 -6.75
CA HIS A 18 -14.18 -0.97 -7.66
C HIS A 18 -15.00 -2.02 -6.91
N ARG A 19 -14.43 -2.67 -5.88
CA ARG A 19 -15.14 -3.65 -5.04
C ARG A 19 -16.42 -3.07 -4.42
N LYS A 20 -16.38 -1.82 -3.96
CA LYS A 20 -17.54 -1.14 -3.32
C LYS A 20 -18.69 -0.92 -4.29
N LEU A 21 -18.37 -0.62 -5.56
CA LEU A 21 -19.34 -0.41 -6.63
C LEU A 21 -19.91 -1.75 -7.12
N GLU A 22 -19.07 -2.77 -7.30
CA GLU A 22 -19.50 -4.13 -7.70
C GLU A 22 -20.45 -4.75 -6.66
N ASP A 23 -20.12 -4.62 -5.38
CA ASP A 23 -20.95 -5.08 -4.26
C ASP A 23 -22.27 -4.31 -4.12
N ARG A 24 -22.47 -3.23 -4.88
CA ARG A 24 -23.61 -2.29 -4.76
C ARG A 24 -23.78 -1.70 -3.36
N LYS A 25 -22.70 -1.63 -2.59
CA LYS A 25 -22.71 -1.11 -1.21
C LYS A 25 -22.35 0.37 -1.16
N TRP A 26 -22.35 1.09 -2.29
CA TRP A 26 -21.87 2.48 -2.39
C TRP A 26 -22.55 3.45 -1.42
N HIS A 27 -21.75 4.39 -0.90
CA HIS A 27 -22.23 5.47 -0.03
C HIS A 27 -21.46 6.72 -0.44
N SER A 28 -22.15 7.73 -0.93
CA SER A 28 -21.51 8.95 -1.43
C SER A 28 -20.78 9.71 -0.34
N MET A 29 -19.77 10.46 -0.74
CA MET A 29 -19.03 11.37 0.13
C MET A 29 -19.92 12.52 0.60
N ALA A 30 -19.77 12.93 1.86
CA ALA A 30 -20.44 14.09 2.42
C ALA A 30 -19.52 15.32 2.34
N SER A 31 -20.09 16.50 2.13
CA SER A 31 -19.37 17.77 2.30
C SER A 31 -19.25 18.07 3.79
N LEU A 32 -18.02 18.13 4.31
CA LEU A 32 -17.72 18.26 5.73
C LEU A 32 -16.72 19.39 5.97
N ASN A 33 -16.86 20.10 7.10
CA ASN A 33 -15.88 21.07 7.57
C ASN A 33 -15.50 20.73 9.02
N CYS A 34 -14.27 20.28 9.22
CA CYS A 34 -13.78 19.79 10.52
C CYS A 34 -13.58 20.89 11.58
N ILE A 35 -13.57 22.17 11.20
CA ILE A 35 -13.42 23.30 12.15
C ILE A 35 -14.72 23.50 12.95
N ARG A 36 -15.87 23.19 12.35
CA ARG A 36 -17.17 23.32 13.03
C ARG A 36 -17.40 22.15 13.98
N LYS A 37 -17.60 22.46 15.27
CA LYS A 37 -17.92 21.46 16.31
C LYS A 37 -19.21 20.67 16.06
N SER A 38 -20.14 21.19 15.27
CA SER A 38 -21.41 20.53 14.94
C SER A 38 -21.34 19.60 13.73
N THR A 39 -20.20 19.53 13.05
CA THR A 39 -20.04 18.67 11.87
C THR A 39 -20.13 17.20 12.26
N LYS A 40 -21.07 16.49 11.64
CA LYS A 40 -21.20 15.03 11.79
C LYS A 40 -20.13 14.31 10.95
N PRO A 41 -19.62 13.16 11.40
CA PRO A 41 -18.65 12.38 10.61
C PRO A 41 -19.28 11.85 9.31
N TRP A 42 -18.44 11.40 8.38
CA TRP A 42 -18.93 10.72 7.18
C TRP A 42 -19.49 9.35 7.55
N ASN A 43 -20.82 9.18 7.43
CA ASN A 43 -21.50 7.92 7.77
C ASN A 43 -20.98 6.71 6.97
N GLY A 44 -20.55 6.91 5.72
CA GLY A 44 -19.96 5.87 4.88
C GLY A 44 -18.49 5.55 5.21
N GLY A 45 -17.84 6.33 6.08
CA GLY A 45 -16.40 6.25 6.32
C GLY A 45 -15.95 4.95 6.93
N ARG A 46 -16.73 4.39 7.87
CA ARG A 46 -16.39 3.09 8.48
C ARG A 46 -16.40 1.96 7.46
N SER A 47 -17.47 1.87 6.67
CA SER A 47 -17.59 0.85 5.63
C SER A 47 -16.49 0.98 4.57
N MET A 48 -16.14 2.20 4.16
CA MET A 48 -15.06 2.41 3.20
C MET A 48 -13.70 2.00 3.78
N LEU A 49 -13.41 2.37 5.03
CA LEU A 49 -12.18 1.97 5.73
C LEU A 49 -12.06 0.45 5.82
N ASP A 50 -13.14 -0.25 6.18
CA ASP A 50 -13.14 -1.71 6.29
C ASP A 50 -12.87 -2.38 4.91
N THR A 51 -13.40 -1.82 3.82
CA THR A 51 -13.09 -2.28 2.45
C THR A 51 -11.62 -2.06 2.09
N ILE A 52 -11.06 -0.88 2.38
CA ILE A 52 -9.64 -0.57 2.11
C ILE A 52 -8.73 -1.48 2.93
N LYS A 53 -9.01 -1.68 4.22
CA LYS A 53 -8.20 -2.54 5.11
C LYS A 53 -8.16 -3.99 4.65
N LYS A 54 -9.25 -4.50 4.07
CA LYS A 54 -9.32 -5.84 3.47
C LYS A 54 -8.78 -5.89 2.04
N GLY A 55 -8.13 -4.83 1.57
CA GLY A 55 -7.51 -4.78 0.26
C GLY A 55 -6.16 -5.49 0.25
N HIS A 56 -5.87 -6.15 -0.86
CA HIS A 56 -4.61 -6.81 -1.14
C HIS A 56 -4.29 -6.53 -2.61
N ILE A 57 -3.13 -5.92 -2.87
CA ILE A 57 -2.65 -5.62 -4.22
C ILE A 57 -1.20 -6.06 -4.39
N THR A 58 -0.78 -6.23 -5.64
CA THR A 58 0.63 -6.34 -6.02
C THR A 58 0.97 -5.14 -6.91
N GLY A 59 1.88 -4.30 -6.46
CA GLY A 59 2.28 -3.05 -7.11
C GLY A 59 3.79 -2.89 -7.22
N LEU A 60 4.27 -1.65 -7.24
CA LEU A 60 5.69 -1.32 -7.38
C LEU A 60 6.53 -1.67 -6.15
N THR A 61 5.92 -1.76 -4.96
CA THR A 61 6.59 -2.20 -3.73
C THR A 61 6.46 -3.71 -3.49
N GLY A 62 5.97 -4.47 -4.46
CA GLY A 62 5.56 -5.86 -4.26
C GLY A 62 4.16 -5.93 -3.66
N VAL A 63 3.97 -6.71 -2.60
CA VAL A 63 2.67 -6.86 -1.94
C VAL A 63 2.39 -5.67 -1.02
N MET A 64 1.20 -5.08 -1.15
CA MET A 64 0.67 -4.12 -0.19
C MET A 64 -0.69 -4.59 0.32
N GLU A 65 -0.81 -4.71 1.63
CA GLU A 65 -2.05 -5.02 2.34
C GLU A 65 -2.05 -4.34 3.72
N PHE A 66 -3.18 -4.39 4.43
CA PHE A 66 -3.28 -3.91 5.80
C PHE A 66 -3.74 -5.03 6.76
N ARG A 67 -3.01 -5.19 7.87
CA ARG A 67 -3.39 -6.11 8.96
C ARG A 67 -4.43 -5.49 9.88
N GLU A 68 -4.85 -6.25 10.89
CA GLU A 68 -5.87 -5.81 11.87
C GLU A 68 -5.43 -4.54 12.61
N ASP A 69 -4.14 -4.44 12.93
CA ASP A 69 -3.49 -3.26 13.53
C ASP A 69 -3.27 -2.10 12.55
N SER A 70 -3.67 -2.26 11.27
CA SER A 70 -3.50 -1.29 10.18
C SER A 70 -2.06 -1.11 9.71
N SER A 71 -1.18 -2.08 9.99
CA SER A 71 0.18 -2.12 9.45
C SER A 71 0.24 -2.76 8.06
N ASN A 72 1.18 -2.32 7.23
CA ASN A 72 1.64 -3.07 6.06
C ASN A 72 2.85 -3.94 6.48
N PRO A 73 2.72 -5.27 6.56
CA PRO A 73 3.74 -6.13 7.18
C PRO A 73 4.89 -6.50 6.24
N TYR A 74 4.74 -6.29 4.93
CA TYR A 74 5.70 -6.80 3.95
C TYR A 74 6.87 -5.84 3.75
N VAL A 75 8.07 -6.35 4.01
CA VAL A 75 9.33 -5.70 3.66
C VAL A 75 10.37 -6.78 3.35
N GLN A 76 11.17 -6.56 2.32
CA GLN A 76 12.27 -7.44 1.92
C GLN A 76 13.52 -6.60 1.70
N PHE A 77 14.65 -7.10 2.20
CA PHE A 77 15.97 -6.48 2.01
C PHE A 77 16.88 -7.45 1.27
N GLU A 78 17.78 -6.91 0.47
CA GLU A 78 18.92 -7.63 -0.08
C GLU A 78 20.22 -7.15 0.60
N ILE A 79 21.14 -8.08 0.85
CA ILE A 79 22.45 -7.78 1.43
C ILE A 79 23.50 -8.08 0.36
N LEU A 80 24.07 -7.02 -0.20
CA LEU A 80 25.08 -7.11 -1.25
C LEU A 80 26.47 -6.89 -0.65
N GLY A 81 27.33 -7.90 -0.75
CA GLY A 81 28.73 -7.84 -0.34
C GLY A 81 29.64 -7.80 -1.56
N THR A 82 30.47 -6.77 -1.69
CA THR A 82 31.54 -6.78 -2.67
C THR A 82 32.64 -7.75 -2.22
N THR A 83 33.06 -8.65 -3.10
CA THR A 83 34.14 -9.60 -2.83
C THR A 83 35.39 -9.18 -3.58
N TYR A 84 36.53 -9.17 -2.89
CA TYR A 84 37.85 -8.91 -3.48
C TYR A 84 38.75 -10.13 -3.30
N SER A 85 39.56 -10.45 -4.31
CA SER A 85 40.58 -11.50 -4.24
C SER A 85 41.83 -11.07 -5.04
N GLU A 86 43.00 -11.19 -4.41
CA GLU A 86 44.30 -10.82 -4.99
C GLU A 86 44.74 -11.73 -6.15
N THR A 87 44.13 -12.92 -6.28
CA THR A 87 44.43 -13.91 -7.32
C THR A 87 43.36 -14.01 -8.40
N PHE A 88 42.23 -13.31 -8.26
CA PHE A 88 41.13 -13.38 -9.21
C PHE A 88 41.58 -12.86 -10.60
N GLY A 89 41.62 -13.77 -11.59
CA GLY A 89 42.08 -13.48 -12.96
C GLY A 89 43.55 -13.83 -13.27
N LYS A 90 44.38 -14.21 -12.27
CA LYS A 90 45.74 -14.70 -12.53
C LYS A 90 45.79 -16.17 -12.96
N ASP A 91 44.80 -16.97 -12.57
CA ASP A 91 44.68 -18.39 -12.96
C ASP A 91 43.93 -18.62 -14.29
N MET A 92 43.49 -17.56 -14.98
CA MET A 92 42.81 -17.67 -16.29
C MET A 92 43.77 -17.80 -17.49
N ARG A 93 45.09 -17.87 -17.26
CA ARG A 93 46.09 -18.18 -18.30
C ARG A 93 46.82 -19.48 -17.95
N LYS A 94 46.30 -20.60 -18.45
CA LYS A 94 47.08 -21.80 -18.77
C LYS A 94 46.50 -22.46 -20.01
#